data_AF-A0A7C5IMP5-F1
#
_entry.id   AF-A0A7C5IMP5-F1
#
_cell.length_a   1.000
_cell.length_b   1.000
_cell.length_c   1.000
_cell.angle_alpha   90.00
_cell.angle_beta   90.00
_cell.angle_gamma   90.00
#
_symmetry.space_group_name_H-M   'P 1'
#
loop_
_entity.id
_entity.type
_entity.pdbx_description
1 polymer ?
#
loop_
_entity_poly.entity_id
_entity_poly.type
_entity_poly.pdbx_seq_one_letter_code
_entity_poly.pdbx_strand_id
1 'polypeptide(L)'
;DKFFERKGAYFKSFDEERTENLKQKIAICESAEALQESEEWRDTAKALKDMQEAWKAIGPVHERHSNKVWKRFRKACDHFFERRSKASSADRQAYNENLKIKEGLIARLKALAESENPADGIEEFQEIQTSWKATGHVPYKIKDKVNNAFKEAIGIYYKKSRLGRGEIQSMRMESSINSIGDEDARSRKINGEIRKTRGRLRGMEEKVAQYEINIQYISKGKSGKSLRDQIQKQIDDEKDRIAQLKKKVKDLRHLLDNPPVPEAEAPEKVKAPAAEKVVEENDAKVESNSNAETDAEKPEPPNDEEKTPKESNEEE
;
A
#
# COMPACT_ATOMS: atom_id res chain seq x y z
N ASP A 1 56.53 47.08 -6.70
CA ASP A 1 55.45 47.65 -5.88
C ASP A 1 54.54 46.50 -5.45
N LYS A 2 54.91 45.81 -4.35
CA LYS A 2 54.45 44.44 -4.03
C LYS A 2 52.95 44.35 -3.67
N PHE A 3 52.35 45.47 -3.27
CA PHE A 3 50.95 45.58 -2.89
C PHE A 3 50.01 45.47 -4.12
N PHE A 4 50.30 46.20 -5.20
CA PHE A 4 49.49 46.14 -6.42
C PHE A 4 49.60 44.79 -7.13
N GLU A 5 50.78 44.14 -7.06
CA GLU A 5 50.99 42.78 -7.56
C GLU A 5 50.15 41.75 -6.77
N ARG A 6 50.12 41.83 -5.43
CA ARG A 6 49.29 40.97 -4.57
C ARG A 6 47.79 41.20 -4.78
N LYS A 7 47.37 42.46 -4.91
CA LYS A 7 45.97 42.84 -5.17
C LYS A 7 45.50 42.33 -6.53
N GLY A 8 46.32 42.51 -7.57
CA GLY A 8 46.02 41.98 -8.92
C GLY A 8 45.93 40.46 -8.95
N ALA A 9 46.83 39.76 -8.25
CA ALA A 9 46.78 38.30 -8.13
C ALA A 9 45.52 37.81 -7.40
N TYR A 10 45.11 38.48 -6.31
CA TYR A 10 43.90 38.15 -5.55
C TYR A 10 42.61 38.30 -6.39
N PHE A 11 42.44 39.41 -7.10
CA PHE A 11 41.28 39.60 -7.96
C PHE A 11 41.23 38.58 -9.10
N LYS A 12 42.39 38.26 -9.67
CA LYS A 12 42.48 37.24 -10.71
C LYS A 12 42.06 35.86 -10.18
N SER A 13 42.55 35.44 -9.02
CA SER A 13 42.14 34.17 -8.41
C SER A 13 40.65 34.13 -8.06
N PHE A 14 40.08 35.27 -7.63
CA PHE A 14 38.67 35.36 -7.27
C PHE A 14 37.74 35.34 -8.49
N ASP A 15 38.13 35.96 -9.61
CA ASP A 15 37.41 35.86 -10.88
C ASP A 15 37.49 34.44 -11.47
N GLU A 16 38.63 33.76 -11.31
CA GLU A 16 38.79 32.35 -11.66
C GLU A 16 37.86 31.46 -10.82
N GLU A 17 37.79 31.68 -9.51
CA GLU A 17 36.88 30.97 -8.59
C GLU A 17 35.40 31.20 -8.95
N ARG A 18 34.98 32.43 -9.20
CA ARG A 18 33.60 32.77 -9.62
C ARG A 18 33.23 32.12 -10.96
N THR A 19 34.20 32.01 -11.86
CA THR A 19 34.02 31.33 -13.15
C THR A 19 33.84 29.82 -12.94
N GLU A 20 34.59 29.22 -12.02
CA GLU A 20 34.45 27.80 -11.69
C GLU A 20 33.13 27.50 -10.95
N ASN A 21 32.76 28.34 -9.97
CA ASN A 21 31.46 28.28 -9.29
C ASN A 21 30.30 28.36 -10.30
N LEU A 22 30.44 29.20 -11.34
CA LEU A 22 29.44 29.30 -12.41
C LEU A 22 29.32 28.00 -13.20
N LYS A 23 30.44 27.35 -13.57
CA LYS A 23 30.41 26.06 -14.26
C LYS A 23 29.73 24.98 -13.42
N GLN A 24 30.05 24.92 -12.12
CA GLN A 24 29.44 23.96 -11.20
C GLN A 24 27.93 24.19 -11.08
N LYS A 25 27.49 25.46 -10.91
CA LYS A 25 26.06 25.79 -10.87
C LYS A 25 25.34 25.49 -12.19
N ILE A 26 26.00 25.69 -13.35
CA ILE A 26 25.45 25.29 -14.65
C ILE A 26 25.28 23.77 -14.75
N ALA A 27 26.28 22.99 -14.31
CA ALA A 27 26.20 21.53 -14.32
C ALA A 27 25.07 21.01 -13.41
N ILE A 28 24.83 21.66 -12.26
CA ILE A 28 23.67 21.36 -11.41
C ILE A 28 22.36 21.67 -12.16
N CYS A 29 22.26 22.81 -12.86
CA CYS A 29 21.07 23.10 -13.68
C CYS A 29 20.81 22.01 -14.72
N GLU A 30 21.82 21.60 -15.48
CA GLU A 30 21.69 20.58 -16.52
C GLU A 30 21.26 19.23 -15.95
N SER A 31 21.82 18.86 -14.80
CA SER A 31 21.45 17.62 -14.10
C SER A 31 20.02 17.67 -13.58
N ALA A 32 19.59 18.80 -13.00
CA ALA A 32 18.21 19.00 -12.54
C ALA A 32 17.22 19.00 -13.71
N GLU A 33 17.57 19.60 -14.84
CA GLU A 33 16.75 19.61 -16.05
C GLU A 33 16.61 18.22 -16.69
N ALA A 34 17.64 17.38 -16.62
CA ALA A 34 17.56 15.99 -17.07
C ALA A 34 16.63 15.15 -16.19
N LEU A 35 16.55 15.48 -14.90
CA LEU A 35 15.73 14.77 -13.92
C LEU A 35 14.29 15.31 -13.80
N GLN A 36 14.00 16.52 -14.29
CA GLN A 36 12.70 17.16 -14.11
C GLN A 36 11.53 16.36 -14.72
N GLU A 37 11.83 15.49 -15.69
CA GLU A 37 10.85 14.66 -16.37
C GLU A 37 10.69 13.23 -15.79
N SER A 38 11.52 12.87 -14.81
CA SER A 38 11.60 11.52 -14.24
C SER A 38 10.34 11.14 -13.44
N GLU A 39 9.90 9.89 -13.59
CA GLU A 39 8.80 9.29 -12.81
C GLU A 39 9.29 8.48 -11.61
N GLU A 40 10.62 8.36 -11.43
CA GLU A 40 11.25 7.75 -10.25
C GLU A 40 11.19 8.73 -9.07
N TRP A 41 9.98 8.94 -8.55
CA TRP A 41 9.61 10.05 -7.65
C TRP A 41 10.48 10.15 -6.40
N ARG A 42 10.89 9.02 -5.83
CA ARG A 42 11.65 8.98 -4.58
C ARG A 42 13.12 9.32 -4.82
N ASP A 43 13.77 8.56 -5.70
CA ASP A 43 15.19 8.69 -5.96
C ASP A 43 15.50 10.05 -6.59
N THR A 44 14.61 10.53 -7.47
CA THR A 44 14.74 11.85 -8.09
C THR A 44 14.51 12.98 -7.09
N ALA A 45 13.55 12.85 -6.16
CA ALA A 45 13.37 13.83 -5.09
C ALA A 45 14.60 13.93 -4.18
N LYS A 46 15.22 12.79 -3.86
CA LYS A 46 16.47 12.75 -3.09
C LYS A 46 17.61 13.42 -3.87
N ALA A 47 17.82 13.05 -5.12
CA ALA A 47 18.87 13.64 -5.95
C ALA A 47 18.71 15.16 -6.10
N LEU A 48 17.48 15.67 -6.28
CA LEU A 48 17.23 17.11 -6.35
C LEU A 48 17.48 17.83 -5.01
N LYS A 49 17.21 17.19 -3.86
CA LYS A 49 17.58 17.72 -2.53
C LYS A 49 19.10 17.78 -2.38
N ASP A 50 19.81 16.72 -2.73
CA ASP A 50 21.27 16.67 -2.69
C ASP A 50 21.88 17.77 -3.60
N MET A 51 21.27 18.02 -4.76
CA MET A 51 21.64 19.13 -5.65
C MET A 51 21.37 20.51 -5.04
N GLN A 52 20.29 20.69 -4.26
CA GLN A 52 20.02 21.93 -3.54
C GLN A 52 21.06 22.18 -2.43
N GLU A 53 21.52 21.13 -1.76
CA GLU A 53 22.61 21.21 -0.78
C GLU A 53 23.94 21.55 -1.45
N ALA A 54 24.27 20.85 -2.55
CA ALA A 54 25.46 21.14 -3.35
C ALA A 54 25.44 22.57 -3.88
N TRP A 55 24.28 23.08 -4.32
CA TRP A 55 24.12 24.46 -4.77
C TRP A 55 24.49 25.48 -3.70
N LYS A 56 24.07 25.24 -2.45
CA LYS A 56 24.37 26.12 -1.30
C LYS A 56 25.86 26.08 -0.92
N ALA A 57 26.53 24.95 -1.15
CA ALA A 57 27.96 24.80 -0.91
C ALA A 57 28.82 25.53 -1.95
N ILE A 58 28.29 25.79 -3.15
CA ILE A 58 29.02 26.52 -4.19
C ILE A 58 29.02 28.02 -3.89
N GLY A 59 30.22 28.61 -3.89
CA GLY A 59 30.45 30.02 -3.64
C GLY A 59 29.77 30.99 -4.64
N PRO A 60 30.02 32.30 -4.47
CA PRO A 60 29.39 33.32 -5.29
C PRO A 60 29.80 33.21 -6.76
N VAL A 61 28.91 33.68 -7.64
CA VAL A 61 29.18 33.81 -9.08
C VAL A 61 29.08 35.28 -9.49
N HIS A 62 29.47 35.62 -10.72
CA HIS A 62 29.25 36.97 -11.21
C HIS A 62 27.76 37.33 -11.21
N GLU A 63 27.44 38.52 -10.69
CA GLU A 63 26.08 39.05 -10.53
C GLU A 63 25.24 38.95 -11.82
N ARG A 64 25.86 39.22 -12.97
CA ARG A 64 25.22 39.11 -14.30
C ARG A 64 24.62 37.73 -14.60
N HIS A 65 25.13 36.67 -13.98
CA HIS A 65 24.73 35.28 -14.22
C HIS A 65 23.93 34.68 -13.07
N SER A 66 24.12 35.15 -11.84
CA SER A 66 23.54 34.54 -10.64
C SER A 66 22.03 34.33 -10.75
N ASN A 67 21.29 35.42 -11.01
CA ASN A 67 19.83 35.39 -11.13
C ASN A 67 19.34 34.45 -12.24
N LYS A 68 20.04 34.40 -13.38
CA LYS A 68 19.65 33.57 -14.52
C LYS A 68 19.81 32.09 -14.19
N VAL A 69 20.94 31.73 -13.60
CA VAL A 69 21.30 30.35 -13.26
C VAL A 69 20.42 29.85 -12.12
N TRP A 70 20.16 30.68 -11.10
CA TRP A 70 19.23 30.35 -10.03
C TRP A 70 17.80 30.09 -10.52
N LYS A 71 17.25 31.00 -11.35
CA LYS A 71 15.91 30.81 -11.94
C LYS A 71 15.82 29.53 -12.76
N ARG A 72 16.88 29.18 -13.50
CA ARG A 72 16.96 27.94 -14.29
C ARG A 72 16.88 26.70 -13.40
N PHE A 73 17.73 26.62 -12.38
CA PHE A 73 17.72 25.50 -11.42
C PHE A 73 16.38 25.38 -10.70
N ARG A 74 15.88 26.48 -10.14
CA ARG A 74 14.61 26.49 -9.42
C ARG A 74 13.44 26.04 -10.28
N LYS A 75 13.37 26.48 -11.54
CA LYS A 75 12.32 26.08 -12.47
C LYS A 75 12.29 24.56 -12.69
N ALA A 76 13.45 23.92 -12.85
CA ALA A 76 13.53 22.47 -13.01
C ALA A 76 13.07 21.72 -11.75
N CYS A 77 13.48 22.18 -10.56
CA CYS A 77 13.01 21.62 -9.29
C CYS A 77 11.50 21.80 -9.10
N ASP A 78 10.99 23.02 -9.30
CA ASP A 78 9.57 23.36 -9.11
C ASP A 78 8.69 22.51 -10.05
N HIS A 79 9.12 22.32 -11.30
CA HIS A 79 8.42 21.48 -12.28
C HIS A 79 8.29 20.01 -11.83
N PHE A 80 9.39 19.41 -11.34
CA PHE A 80 9.37 18.04 -10.81
C PHE A 80 8.43 17.91 -9.60
N PHE A 81 8.55 18.81 -8.61
CA PHE A 81 7.75 18.72 -7.39
C PHE A 81 6.26 19.01 -7.63
N GLU A 82 5.93 19.90 -8.56
CA GLU A 82 4.55 20.14 -8.98
C GLU A 82 3.94 18.87 -9.61
N ARG A 83 4.67 18.21 -10.51
CA ARG A 83 4.24 16.94 -11.12
C ARG A 83 4.05 15.83 -10.08
N ARG A 84 5.01 15.65 -9.18
CA ARG A 84 4.93 14.68 -8.09
C ARG A 84 3.72 14.95 -7.20
N SER A 85 3.47 16.22 -6.86
CA SER A 85 2.31 16.62 -6.06
C SER A 85 1.00 16.29 -6.78
N LYS A 86 0.90 16.58 -8.08
CA LYS A 86 -0.28 16.25 -8.89
C LYS A 86 -0.55 14.75 -8.92
N ALA A 87 0.48 13.94 -9.19
CA ALA A 87 0.39 12.48 -9.19
C ALA A 87 -0.11 11.94 -7.84
N SER A 88 0.51 12.37 -6.73
CA SER A 88 0.11 11.95 -5.39
C SER A 88 -1.31 12.42 -5.00
N SER A 89 -1.72 13.60 -5.46
CA SER A 89 -3.05 14.16 -5.14
C SER A 89 -4.19 13.38 -5.81
N ALA A 90 -4.00 12.94 -7.06
CA ALA A 90 -4.97 12.14 -7.80
C ALA A 90 -5.14 10.76 -7.14
N ASP A 91 -4.03 10.09 -6.82
CA ASP A 91 -4.05 8.81 -6.09
C ASP A 91 -4.74 8.95 -4.72
N ARG A 92 -4.43 10.03 -3.99
CA ARG A 92 -5.04 10.30 -2.69
C ARG A 92 -6.55 10.53 -2.80
N GLN A 93 -7.02 11.23 -3.82
CA GLN A 93 -8.45 11.43 -4.07
C GLN A 93 -9.13 10.10 -4.40
N ALA A 94 -8.58 9.33 -5.35
CA ALA A 94 -9.11 8.01 -5.71
C ALA A 94 -9.18 7.05 -4.51
N TYR A 95 -8.16 7.05 -3.65
CA TYR A 95 -8.17 6.22 -2.43
C TYR A 95 -9.24 6.67 -1.42
N ASN A 96 -9.46 7.98 -1.28
CA ASN A 96 -10.51 8.50 -0.41
C ASN A 96 -11.92 8.22 -0.95
N GLU A 97 -12.11 8.21 -2.28
CA GLU A 97 -13.36 7.80 -2.90
C GLU A 97 -13.64 6.30 -2.71
N ASN A 98 -12.62 5.47 -2.95
CA ASN A 98 -12.69 4.02 -2.66
C ASN A 98 -13.01 3.76 -1.18
N LEU A 99 -12.48 4.58 -0.26
CA LEU A 99 -12.79 4.49 1.16
C LEU A 99 -14.28 4.71 1.41
N LYS A 100 -14.86 5.80 0.87
CA LYS A 100 -16.29 6.11 1.02
C LYS A 100 -17.17 4.97 0.50
N ILE A 101 -16.82 4.40 -0.66
CA ILE A 101 -17.53 3.25 -1.24
C ILE A 101 -17.46 2.06 -0.28
N LYS A 102 -16.26 1.72 0.21
CA LYS A 102 -16.08 0.59 1.15
C LYS A 102 -16.81 0.79 2.47
N GLU A 103 -16.82 2.00 3.01
CA GLU A 103 -17.61 2.34 4.20
C GLU A 103 -19.12 2.19 3.96
N GLY A 104 -19.60 2.63 2.79
CA GLY A 104 -20.98 2.44 2.35
C GLY A 104 -21.36 0.95 2.23
N LEU A 105 -20.50 0.13 1.65
CA LEU A 105 -20.70 -1.33 1.55
C LEU A 105 -20.76 -2.01 2.92
N ILE A 106 -19.90 -1.60 3.86
CA ILE A 106 -19.96 -2.09 5.25
C ILE A 106 -21.28 -1.69 5.90
N ALA A 107 -21.75 -0.46 5.69
CA ALA A 107 -23.02 0.00 6.23
C ALA A 107 -24.21 -0.77 5.66
N ARG A 108 -24.26 -0.99 4.34
CA ARG A 108 -25.27 -1.85 3.68
C ARG A 108 -25.26 -3.25 4.26
N LEU A 109 -24.09 -3.87 4.41
CA LEU A 109 -23.97 -5.22 4.97
C LEU A 109 -24.47 -5.31 6.42
N LYS A 110 -24.19 -4.28 7.23
CA LYS A 110 -24.71 -4.21 8.61
C LYS A 110 -26.22 -4.06 8.64
N ALA A 111 -26.79 -3.23 7.77
CA ALA A 111 -28.24 -3.07 7.65
C ALA A 111 -28.90 -4.39 7.22
N LEU A 112 -28.32 -5.08 6.23
CA LEU A 112 -28.77 -6.39 5.78
C LEU A 112 -28.77 -7.42 6.92
N ALA A 113 -27.75 -7.40 7.77
CA ALA A 113 -27.65 -8.28 8.93
C ALA A 113 -28.72 -8.01 10.02
N GLU A 114 -29.28 -6.81 10.06
CA GLU A 114 -30.35 -6.41 10.99
C GLU A 114 -31.76 -6.45 10.36
N SER A 115 -31.88 -6.92 9.12
CA SER A 115 -33.18 -7.15 8.49
C SER A 115 -34.01 -8.23 9.21
N GLU A 116 -35.32 -8.25 8.99
CA GLU A 116 -36.24 -9.20 9.62
C GLU A 116 -35.92 -10.66 9.25
N ASN A 117 -35.50 -10.89 8.00
CA ASN A 117 -34.97 -12.17 7.54
C ASN A 117 -33.64 -12.01 6.80
N PRO A 118 -32.50 -11.98 7.52
CA PRO A 118 -31.18 -11.83 6.90
C PRO A 118 -30.77 -13.02 6.03
N ALA A 119 -31.50 -14.15 6.06
CA ALA A 119 -31.23 -15.29 5.18
C ALA A 119 -31.71 -15.05 3.75
N ASP A 120 -32.70 -14.18 3.54
CA ASP A 120 -33.22 -13.86 2.21
C ASP A 120 -32.32 -12.86 1.46
N GLY A 121 -31.40 -12.21 2.18
CA GLY A 121 -30.46 -11.21 1.68
C GLY A 121 -29.25 -11.74 0.92
N ILE A 122 -29.23 -13.00 0.47
CA ILE A 122 -28.03 -13.63 -0.10
C ILE A 122 -27.56 -12.93 -1.38
N GLU A 123 -28.48 -12.49 -2.24
CA GLU A 123 -28.13 -11.79 -3.48
C GLU A 123 -27.46 -10.44 -3.20
N GLU A 124 -28.02 -9.64 -2.27
CA GLU A 124 -27.41 -8.37 -1.85
C GLU A 124 -26.05 -8.61 -1.18
N PHE A 125 -25.93 -9.66 -0.36
CA PHE A 125 -24.64 -10.03 0.23
C PHE A 125 -23.57 -10.33 -0.85
N GLN A 126 -23.94 -11.07 -1.91
CA GLN A 126 -23.04 -11.37 -3.03
C GLN A 126 -22.67 -10.10 -3.81
N GLU A 127 -23.63 -9.22 -4.09
CA GLU A 127 -23.39 -7.91 -4.72
C GLU A 127 -22.39 -7.07 -3.92
N ILE A 128 -22.56 -7.02 -2.59
CA ILE A 128 -21.65 -6.32 -1.69
C ILE A 128 -20.24 -6.92 -1.76
N GLN A 129 -20.11 -8.25 -1.79
CA GLN A 129 -18.81 -8.92 -1.89
C GLN A 129 -18.12 -8.66 -3.23
N THR A 130 -18.87 -8.66 -4.33
CA THR A 130 -18.35 -8.35 -5.67
C THR A 130 -17.90 -6.89 -5.74
N SER A 131 -18.76 -5.96 -5.32
CA SER A 131 -18.45 -4.52 -5.25
C SER A 131 -17.23 -4.24 -4.38
N TRP A 132 -17.09 -4.94 -3.25
CA TRP A 132 -15.93 -4.80 -2.37
C TRP A 132 -14.61 -5.19 -3.05
N LYS A 133 -14.63 -6.27 -3.85
CA LYS A 133 -13.46 -6.76 -4.60
C LYS A 133 -13.14 -5.87 -5.80
N ALA A 134 -14.17 -5.34 -6.46
CA ALA A 134 -14.01 -4.40 -7.58
C ALA A 134 -13.49 -3.04 -7.12
N THR A 135 -13.84 -2.61 -5.90
CA THR A 135 -13.39 -1.33 -5.34
C THR A 135 -11.89 -1.37 -5.01
N GLY A 136 -11.16 -0.39 -5.54
CA GLY A 136 -9.71 -0.29 -5.46
C GLY A 136 -9.13 -0.08 -4.05
N HIS A 137 -7.89 0.38 -3.99
CA HIS A 137 -7.18 0.58 -2.73
C HIS A 137 -7.74 1.75 -1.94
N VAL A 138 -7.63 1.65 -0.62
CA VAL A 138 -7.93 2.73 0.34
C VAL A 138 -6.61 3.25 0.92
N PRO A 139 -6.58 4.41 1.60
CA PRO A 139 -5.35 4.94 2.16
C PRO A 139 -4.67 3.92 3.07
N TYR A 140 -3.36 3.76 2.86
CA TYR A 140 -2.57 2.68 3.48
C TYR A 140 -2.74 2.61 5.01
N LYS A 141 -2.72 3.77 5.68
CA LYS A 141 -2.83 3.89 7.14
C LYS A 141 -4.11 3.28 7.73
N ILE A 142 -5.20 3.23 6.97
CA ILE A 142 -6.51 2.76 7.45
C ILE A 142 -6.97 1.45 6.79
N LYS A 143 -6.19 0.93 5.83
CA LYS A 143 -6.52 -0.27 5.05
C LYS A 143 -6.92 -1.45 5.94
N ASP A 144 -6.16 -1.71 6.99
CA ASP A 144 -6.40 -2.86 7.85
C ASP A 144 -7.64 -2.66 8.74
N LYS A 145 -7.88 -1.42 9.20
CA LYS A 145 -9.11 -1.07 9.94
C LYS A 145 -10.36 -1.32 9.08
N VAL A 146 -10.35 -0.86 7.83
CA VAL A 146 -11.45 -1.01 6.87
C VAL A 146 -11.69 -2.49 6.53
N ASN A 147 -10.63 -3.24 6.25
CA ASN A 147 -10.72 -4.68 5.98
C ASN A 147 -11.26 -5.48 7.18
N ASN A 148 -10.84 -5.14 8.40
CA ASN A 148 -11.29 -5.81 9.60
C ASN A 148 -12.78 -5.51 9.88
N ALA A 149 -13.20 -4.25 9.72
CA ALA A 149 -14.61 -3.87 9.86
C ALA A 149 -15.52 -4.61 8.87
N PHE A 150 -15.07 -4.84 7.64
CA PHE A 150 -15.82 -5.64 6.66
C PHE A 150 -15.89 -7.12 7.04
N LYS A 151 -14.77 -7.73 7.48
CA LYS A 151 -14.75 -9.12 7.98
C LYS A 151 -15.68 -9.31 9.17
N GLU A 152 -15.71 -8.34 10.08
CA GLU A 152 -16.61 -8.33 11.24
C GLU A 152 -18.07 -8.25 10.80
N ALA A 153 -18.41 -7.33 9.88
CA ALA A 153 -19.75 -7.21 9.33
C ALA A 153 -20.22 -8.51 8.64
N ILE A 154 -19.35 -9.16 7.86
CA ILE A 154 -19.61 -10.49 7.29
C ILE A 154 -19.91 -11.52 8.40
N GLY A 155 -19.11 -11.52 9.47
CA GLY A 155 -19.31 -12.42 10.61
C GLY A 155 -20.65 -12.21 11.30
N ILE A 156 -21.07 -10.96 11.47
CA ILE A 156 -22.36 -10.58 12.05
C ILE A 156 -23.51 -11.04 11.15
N TYR A 157 -23.45 -10.74 9.85
CA TYR A 157 -24.43 -11.19 8.87
C TYR A 157 -24.65 -12.70 8.96
N TYR A 158 -23.58 -13.48 8.87
CA TYR A 158 -23.67 -14.94 8.96
C TYR A 158 -24.29 -15.45 10.27
N LYS A 159 -23.96 -14.82 11.41
CA LYS A 159 -24.54 -15.18 12.71
C LYS A 159 -26.03 -14.89 12.75
N LYS A 160 -26.47 -13.77 12.16
CA LYS A 160 -27.86 -13.29 12.14
C LYS A 160 -28.73 -14.05 11.14
N SER A 161 -28.21 -14.39 9.97
CA SER A 161 -28.89 -15.23 8.98
C SER A 161 -29.08 -16.69 9.43
N ARG A 162 -28.64 -17.05 10.66
CA ARG A 162 -28.67 -18.41 11.21
C ARG A 162 -28.01 -19.47 10.30
N LEU A 163 -27.14 -19.02 9.39
CA LEU A 163 -26.37 -19.88 8.52
C LEU A 163 -25.46 -20.75 9.39
N GLY A 164 -25.61 -22.07 9.28
CA GLY A 164 -24.81 -22.99 10.07
C GLY A 164 -23.32 -22.82 9.76
N ARG A 165 -22.44 -23.22 10.69
CA ARG A 165 -20.98 -23.23 10.46
C ARG A 165 -20.58 -23.91 9.15
N GLY A 166 -21.34 -24.93 8.74
CA GLY A 166 -21.19 -25.62 7.45
C GLY A 166 -21.53 -24.73 6.24
N GLU A 167 -22.63 -23.98 6.28
CA GLU A 167 -23.06 -23.09 5.20
C GLU A 167 -22.12 -21.89 5.04
N ILE A 168 -21.67 -21.30 6.15
CA ILE A 168 -20.64 -20.25 6.14
C ILE A 168 -19.34 -20.76 5.48
N GLN A 169 -18.95 -22.00 5.80
CA GLN A 169 -17.76 -22.60 5.22
C GLN A 169 -17.94 -22.90 3.73
N SER A 170 -19.13 -23.33 3.31
CA SER A 170 -19.47 -23.51 1.89
C SER A 170 -19.46 -22.18 1.13
N MET A 171 -20.11 -21.13 1.63
CA MET A 171 -20.14 -19.81 0.99
C MET A 171 -18.75 -19.17 0.85
N ARG A 172 -17.89 -19.27 1.89
CA ARG A 172 -16.49 -18.81 1.79
C ARG A 172 -15.71 -19.62 0.75
N MET A 173 -15.96 -20.92 0.69
CA MET A 173 -15.29 -21.80 -0.26
C MET A 173 -15.73 -21.50 -1.69
N GLU A 174 -17.03 -21.34 -1.92
CA GLU A 174 -17.62 -20.91 -3.18
C GLU A 174 -17.08 -19.55 -3.62
N SER A 175 -17.08 -18.55 -2.72
CA SER A 175 -16.48 -17.23 -2.98
C SER A 175 -14.99 -17.31 -3.34
N SER A 176 -14.25 -18.27 -2.76
CA SER A 176 -12.83 -18.51 -3.01
C SER A 176 -12.56 -19.34 -4.27
N ILE A 177 -13.54 -20.09 -4.74
CA ILE A 177 -13.50 -20.82 -6.01
C ILE A 177 -13.86 -19.85 -7.14
N ASN A 178 -14.92 -19.06 -6.96
CA ASN A 178 -15.43 -18.12 -7.95
C ASN A 178 -14.46 -16.95 -8.21
N SER A 179 -13.58 -16.63 -7.26
CA SER A 179 -12.52 -15.63 -7.46
C SER A 179 -11.35 -16.10 -8.34
N ILE A 180 -11.31 -17.37 -8.77
CA ILE A 180 -10.22 -17.90 -9.59
C ILE A 180 -10.58 -17.70 -11.05
N GLY A 181 -10.02 -16.67 -11.69
CA GLY A 181 -10.28 -16.38 -13.11
C GLY A 181 -9.93 -17.53 -14.04
N ASP A 182 -8.85 -18.25 -13.77
CA ASP A 182 -8.39 -19.40 -14.56
C ASP A 182 -9.29 -20.64 -14.34
N GLU A 183 -9.95 -21.09 -15.42
CA GLU A 183 -10.91 -22.20 -15.39
C GLU A 183 -10.24 -23.53 -14.98
N ASP A 184 -9.03 -23.78 -15.47
CA ASP A 184 -8.28 -24.99 -15.15
C ASP A 184 -7.84 -25.04 -13.68
N ALA A 185 -7.36 -23.93 -13.12
CA ALA A 185 -7.02 -23.81 -11.70
C ALA A 185 -8.28 -23.95 -10.82
N ARG A 186 -9.40 -23.39 -11.25
CA ARG A 186 -10.68 -23.50 -10.55
C ARG A 186 -11.16 -24.96 -10.52
N SER A 187 -11.20 -25.61 -11.68
CA SER A 187 -11.58 -27.02 -11.83
C SER A 187 -10.67 -27.94 -11.03
N ARG A 188 -9.34 -27.71 -11.03
CA ARG A 188 -8.40 -28.45 -10.18
C ARG A 188 -8.69 -28.28 -8.69
N LYS A 189 -9.00 -27.05 -8.24
CA LYS A 189 -9.35 -26.78 -6.84
C LYS A 189 -10.65 -27.46 -6.43
N ILE A 190 -11.70 -27.35 -7.25
CA ILE A 190 -13.00 -28.01 -7.03
C ILE A 190 -12.80 -29.53 -6.92
N ASN A 191 -12.12 -30.13 -7.90
CA ASN A 191 -11.84 -31.57 -7.90
C ASN A 191 -11.00 -32.02 -6.70
N GLY A 192 -10.03 -31.22 -6.28
CA GLY A 192 -9.25 -31.44 -5.06
C GLY A 192 -10.13 -31.47 -3.81
N GLU A 193 -11.06 -30.53 -3.68
CA GLU A 193 -12.00 -30.49 -2.55
C GLU A 193 -13.04 -31.61 -2.59
N ILE A 194 -13.52 -31.99 -3.77
CA ILE A 194 -14.38 -33.17 -3.96
C ILE A 194 -13.65 -34.43 -3.48
N ARG A 195 -12.39 -34.63 -3.89
CA ARG A 195 -11.59 -35.80 -3.50
C ARG A 195 -11.40 -35.87 -1.98
N LYS A 196 -11.03 -34.76 -1.34
CA LYS A 196 -10.88 -34.68 0.12
C LYS A 196 -12.21 -34.97 0.84
N THR A 197 -13.30 -34.38 0.36
CA THR A 197 -14.62 -34.54 0.98
C THR A 197 -15.13 -35.98 0.84
N ARG A 198 -14.95 -36.62 -0.32
CA ARG A 198 -15.26 -38.05 -0.52
C ARG A 198 -14.41 -38.97 0.34
N GLY A 199 -13.12 -38.64 0.56
CA GLY A 199 -12.26 -39.39 1.48
C GLY A 199 -12.79 -39.37 2.92
N ARG A 200 -13.22 -38.20 3.40
CA ARG A 200 -13.87 -38.06 4.72
C ARG A 200 -15.18 -38.83 4.79
N LEU A 201 -16.01 -38.70 3.75
CA LEU A 201 -17.30 -39.39 3.65
C LEU A 201 -17.12 -40.91 3.81
N ARG A 202 -16.18 -41.49 3.05
CA ARG A 202 -15.88 -42.93 3.13
C ARG A 202 -15.48 -43.36 4.53
N GLY A 203 -14.56 -42.63 5.17
CA GLY A 203 -14.12 -42.96 6.53
C GLY A 203 -15.22 -42.84 7.58
N MET A 204 -16.23 -41.99 7.36
CA MET A 204 -17.39 -41.88 8.25
C MET A 204 -18.41 -43.01 7.99
N GLU A 205 -18.65 -43.34 6.72
CA GLU A 205 -19.50 -44.48 6.34
C GLU A 205 -18.91 -45.80 6.89
N GLU A 206 -17.60 -46.00 6.82
CA GLU A 206 -16.91 -47.14 7.45
C GLU A 206 -17.08 -47.18 8.97
N LYS A 207 -16.97 -46.04 9.65
CA LYS A 207 -17.20 -45.95 11.11
C LYS A 207 -18.64 -46.28 11.49
N VAL A 208 -19.62 -45.74 10.75
CA VAL A 208 -21.04 -46.03 10.98
C VAL A 208 -21.31 -47.52 10.79
N ALA A 209 -20.79 -48.11 9.72
CA ALA A 209 -20.90 -49.55 9.49
C ALA A 209 -20.31 -50.36 10.67
N GLN A 210 -19.15 -49.96 11.20
CA GLN A 210 -18.56 -50.62 12.36
C GLN A 210 -19.42 -50.46 13.61
N TYR A 211 -20.00 -49.29 13.86
CA TYR A 211 -20.92 -49.08 14.98
C TYR A 211 -22.20 -49.90 14.84
N GLU A 212 -22.76 -49.99 13.64
CA GLU A 212 -23.93 -50.82 13.32
C GLU A 212 -23.65 -52.32 13.45
N ILE A 213 -22.42 -52.76 13.21
CA ILE A 213 -21.99 -54.14 13.49
C ILE A 213 -21.84 -54.32 15.01
N ASN A 214 -21.13 -53.42 15.69
CA ASN A 214 -20.85 -53.52 17.13
C ASN A 214 -22.12 -53.52 17.98
N ILE A 215 -23.14 -52.72 17.62
CA ILE A 215 -24.40 -52.63 18.37
C ILE A 215 -25.16 -53.96 18.40
N GLN A 216 -24.99 -54.81 17.38
CA GLN A 216 -25.64 -56.12 17.29
C GLN A 216 -25.11 -57.12 18.31
N TYR A 217 -23.86 -56.99 18.73
CA TYR A 217 -23.22 -57.88 19.71
C TYR A 217 -23.52 -57.50 21.17
N ILE A 218 -24.19 -56.37 21.41
CA ILE A 218 -24.49 -55.90 22.78
C ILE A 218 -25.76 -56.58 23.31
N SER A 219 -25.68 -57.11 24.53
CA SER A 219 -26.77 -57.83 25.22
C SER A 219 -28.10 -57.07 25.21
N LYS A 220 -29.12 -57.62 24.55
CA LYS A 220 -30.46 -57.01 24.39
C LYS A 220 -31.21 -56.72 25.71
N GLY A 221 -30.76 -57.27 26.84
CA GLY A 221 -31.35 -57.04 28.16
C GLY A 221 -31.09 -55.63 28.73
N LYS A 222 -31.53 -55.41 29.97
CA LYS A 222 -31.36 -54.13 30.68
C LYS A 222 -29.89 -53.73 30.86
N SER A 223 -28.99 -54.70 31.02
CA SER A 223 -27.56 -54.48 31.22
C SER A 223 -26.84 -53.86 30.01
N GLY A 224 -27.32 -54.10 28.79
CA GLY A 224 -26.73 -53.53 27.57
C GLY A 224 -27.45 -52.29 27.02
N LYS A 225 -28.58 -51.87 27.63
CA LYS A 225 -29.43 -50.80 27.10
C LYS A 225 -28.68 -49.46 27.00
N SER A 226 -28.02 -49.04 28.08
CA SER A 226 -27.31 -47.75 28.10
C SER A 226 -26.22 -47.66 27.03
N LEU A 227 -25.48 -48.75 26.79
CA LEU A 227 -24.41 -48.77 25.79
C LEU A 227 -24.98 -48.77 24.36
N ARG A 228 -26.10 -49.49 24.11
CA ARG A 228 -26.80 -49.40 22.83
C ARG A 228 -27.31 -47.99 22.57
N ASP A 229 -27.95 -47.36 23.56
CA ASP A 229 -28.50 -46.00 23.40
C ASP A 229 -27.36 -45.00 23.09
N GLN A 230 -26.20 -45.16 23.72
CA GLN A 230 -25.01 -44.35 23.43
C GLN A 230 -24.47 -44.58 22.02
N ILE A 231 -24.31 -45.82 21.58
CA ILE A 231 -23.82 -46.16 20.23
C ILE A 231 -24.84 -45.73 19.17
N GLN A 232 -26.14 -45.89 19.43
CA GLN A 232 -27.20 -45.46 18.53
C GLN A 232 -27.13 -43.94 18.32
N LYS A 233 -26.97 -43.17 19.41
CA LYS A 233 -26.76 -41.72 19.31
C LYS A 233 -25.53 -41.37 18.47
N GLN A 234 -24.42 -42.09 18.64
CA GLN A 234 -23.23 -41.89 17.81
C GLN A 234 -23.48 -42.22 16.33
N ILE A 235 -24.23 -43.29 16.03
CA ILE A 235 -24.63 -43.64 14.67
C ILE A 235 -25.46 -42.51 14.06
N ASP A 236 -26.43 -41.99 14.80
CA ASP A 236 -27.33 -40.92 14.33
C ASP A 236 -26.55 -39.62 14.07
N ASP A 237 -25.69 -39.20 15.03
CA ASP A 237 -24.83 -38.02 14.90
C ASP A 237 -23.87 -38.13 13.69
N GLU A 238 -23.29 -39.31 13.45
CA GLU A 238 -22.39 -39.53 12.30
C GLU A 238 -23.17 -39.60 10.97
N LYS A 239 -24.40 -40.13 10.97
CA LYS A 239 -25.29 -40.11 9.78
C LYS A 239 -25.67 -38.68 9.38
N ASP A 240 -25.93 -37.81 10.34
CA ASP A 240 -26.18 -36.39 10.07
C ASP A 240 -24.97 -35.70 9.42
N ARG A 241 -23.76 -35.98 9.91
CA ARG A 241 -22.53 -35.45 9.31
C ARG A 241 -22.28 -36.02 7.92
N ILE A 242 -22.56 -37.30 7.70
CA ILE A 242 -22.53 -37.95 6.38
C ILE A 242 -23.46 -37.22 5.40
N ALA A 243 -24.68 -36.87 5.83
CA ALA A 243 -25.63 -36.11 5.01
C ALA A 243 -25.09 -34.73 4.62
N GLN A 244 -24.47 -34.01 5.56
CA GLN A 244 -23.83 -32.71 5.30
C GLN A 244 -22.67 -32.82 4.31
N LEU A 245 -21.82 -33.86 4.43
CA LEU A 245 -20.73 -34.09 3.48
C LEU A 245 -21.26 -34.46 2.09
N LYS A 246 -22.34 -35.23 2.00
CA LYS A 246 -23.01 -35.55 0.73
C LYS A 246 -23.56 -34.28 0.06
N LYS A 247 -24.22 -33.39 0.82
CA LYS A 247 -24.66 -32.07 0.32
C LYS A 247 -23.48 -31.27 -0.21
N LYS A 248 -22.38 -31.16 0.55
CA LYS A 248 -21.17 -30.45 0.10
C LYS A 248 -20.58 -31.00 -1.20
N VAL A 249 -20.54 -32.33 -1.38
CA VAL A 249 -20.07 -32.95 -2.64
C VAL A 249 -20.99 -32.60 -3.80
N LYS A 250 -22.31 -32.55 -3.57
CA LYS A 250 -23.30 -32.14 -4.57
C LYS A 250 -23.08 -30.69 -4.99
N ASP A 251 -22.93 -29.78 -4.03
CA ASP A 251 -22.71 -28.35 -4.29
C ASP A 251 -21.41 -28.12 -5.08
N LEU A 252 -20.34 -28.83 -4.72
CA LEU A 252 -19.07 -28.74 -5.46
C LEU A 252 -19.14 -29.29 -6.88
N ARG A 253 -19.92 -30.34 -7.13
CA ARG A 253 -20.17 -30.83 -8.50
C ARG A 253 -20.96 -29.82 -9.29
N HIS A 254 -22.00 -29.23 -8.69
CA HIS A 254 -22.78 -28.19 -9.34
C HIS A 254 -21.92 -26.99 -9.75
N LEU A 255 -20.95 -26.57 -8.93
CA LEU A 255 -19.98 -25.51 -9.30
C LEU A 255 -19.03 -25.91 -10.43
N LEU A 256 -18.79 -27.20 -10.65
CA LEU A 256 -18.00 -27.71 -11.78
C LEU A 256 -18.83 -27.76 -13.06
N ASP A 257 -20.09 -28.19 -12.94
CA ASP A 257 -21.02 -28.33 -14.06
C ASP A 257 -21.55 -26.96 -14.53
N ASN A 258 -21.63 -26.00 -13.61
CA ASN A 258 -22.07 -24.62 -13.84
C ASN A 258 -20.99 -23.64 -13.39
N PRO A 259 -19.89 -23.50 -14.16
CA PRO A 259 -18.90 -22.46 -13.87
C PRO A 259 -19.58 -21.09 -13.96
N PRO A 260 -19.33 -20.16 -13.02
CA PRO A 260 -19.94 -18.84 -13.10
C PRO A 260 -19.42 -18.15 -14.36
N VAL A 261 -20.34 -17.49 -15.05
CA VAL A 261 -20.07 -16.75 -16.29
C VAL A 261 -18.90 -15.81 -16.04
N PRO A 262 -17.85 -15.82 -16.89
CA PRO A 262 -16.78 -14.85 -16.77
C PRO A 262 -17.40 -13.45 -16.83
N GLU A 263 -17.31 -12.75 -15.70
CA GLU A 263 -17.65 -11.33 -15.60
C GLU A 263 -16.84 -10.64 -16.70
N ALA A 264 -17.55 -10.08 -17.69
CA ALA A 264 -16.97 -9.46 -18.88
C ALA A 264 -15.73 -8.65 -18.48
N GLU A 265 -14.61 -8.92 -19.16
CA GLU A 265 -13.28 -8.37 -18.85
C GLU A 265 -13.39 -6.94 -18.32
N ALA A 266 -13.27 -6.79 -17.00
CA ALA A 266 -13.05 -5.50 -16.41
C ALA A 266 -11.83 -4.90 -17.12
N PRO A 267 -11.91 -3.64 -17.59
CA PRO A 267 -10.90 -3.06 -18.45
C PRO A 267 -9.53 -3.28 -17.81
N GLU A 268 -8.64 -3.84 -18.63
CA GLU A 268 -7.26 -4.16 -18.34
C GLU A 268 -6.71 -3.21 -17.27
N LYS A 269 -6.41 -3.77 -16.08
CA LYS A 269 -5.76 -3.01 -15.03
C LYS A 269 -4.50 -2.42 -15.64
N VAL A 270 -4.54 -1.13 -15.95
CA VAL A 270 -3.35 -0.32 -16.19
C VAL A 270 -2.45 -0.64 -15.02
N LYS A 271 -1.33 -1.27 -15.33
CA LYS A 271 -0.33 -1.72 -14.38
C LYS A 271 0.12 -0.46 -13.65
N ALA A 272 -0.51 -0.18 -12.51
CA ALA A 272 -0.11 0.92 -11.65
C ALA A 272 1.39 0.72 -11.39
N PRO A 273 2.25 1.73 -11.64
CA PRO A 273 3.65 1.61 -11.34
C PRO A 273 3.78 1.20 -9.87
N ALA A 274 4.70 0.28 -9.61
CA ALA A 274 4.89 -0.33 -8.31
C ALA A 274 4.78 0.74 -7.22
N ALA A 275 3.77 0.59 -6.36
CA ALA A 275 3.59 1.47 -5.21
C ALA A 275 4.79 1.26 -4.29
N GLU A 276 5.85 2.01 -4.54
CA GLU A 276 6.97 2.14 -3.64
C GLU A 276 6.41 2.69 -2.33
N LYS A 277 6.83 2.11 -1.20
CA LYS A 277 6.41 2.56 0.12
C LYS A 277 6.68 4.05 0.23
N VAL A 278 5.63 4.87 0.10
CA VAL A 278 5.66 6.29 0.42
C VAL A 278 5.81 6.37 1.94
N VAL A 279 7.06 6.39 2.39
CA VAL A 279 7.41 6.92 3.69
C VAL A 279 7.04 8.40 3.60
N GLU A 280 6.01 8.77 4.36
CA GLU A 280 5.54 10.15 4.47
C GLU A 280 6.61 10.92 5.27
N GLU A 281 7.65 11.35 4.57
CA GLU A 281 8.64 12.28 5.10
C GLU A 281 8.03 13.68 5.01
N ASN A 282 7.72 14.24 6.18
CA ASN A 282 7.28 15.62 6.31
C ASN A 282 8.44 16.54 5.97
N ASP A 283 8.50 17.06 4.75
CA ASP A 283 9.34 18.22 4.45
C ASP A 283 8.49 19.34 3.88
N ALA A 284 8.11 20.21 4.82
CA ALA A 284 7.52 21.49 4.56
C ALA A 284 8.62 22.52 4.21
N LYS A 285 8.19 23.52 3.43
CA LYS A 285 8.83 24.81 3.14
C LYS A 285 10.09 24.76 2.28
N VAL A 286 9.85 25.07 1.00
CA VAL A 286 10.73 25.99 0.27
C VAL A 286 10.76 27.29 1.06
N GLU A 287 11.73 27.44 1.96
CA GLU A 287 12.02 28.74 2.53
C GLU A 287 12.42 29.67 1.38
N SER A 288 11.54 30.61 1.11
CA SER A 288 11.79 31.79 0.31
C SER A 288 12.86 32.64 1.01
N ASN A 289 14.13 32.33 0.82
CA ASN A 289 15.19 33.32 1.01
C ASN A 289 15.40 34.06 -0.30
N SER A 290 14.52 35.04 -0.53
CA SER A 290 14.92 36.28 -1.18
C SER A 290 15.88 37.01 -0.24
N ASN A 291 17.06 37.38 -0.75
CA ASN A 291 18.13 38.15 -0.11
C ASN A 291 19.20 37.33 0.62
N ALA A 292 20.25 36.98 -0.13
CA ALA A 292 21.64 37.09 0.36
C ALA A 292 22.57 37.20 -0.86
N GLU A 293 22.32 38.19 -1.72
CA GLU A 293 23.28 38.59 -2.75
C GLU A 293 23.25 40.11 -2.90
N THR A 294 23.33 40.79 -1.75
CA THR A 294 23.68 42.20 -1.65
C THR A 294 24.48 42.38 -0.38
N ASP A 295 25.74 41.97 -0.42
CA ASP A 295 26.78 42.81 0.18
C ASP A 295 28.00 42.68 -0.71
N ALA A 296 28.22 43.74 -1.49
CA ALA A 296 29.48 43.96 -2.14
C ALA A 296 30.47 44.29 -1.02
N GLU A 297 31.10 43.26 -0.44
CA GLU A 297 32.33 43.46 0.29
C GLU A 297 33.41 43.81 -0.75
N LYS A 298 33.45 45.11 -1.05
CA LYS A 298 34.54 45.75 -1.75
C LYS A 298 35.80 45.35 -0.97
N PRO A 299 36.80 44.68 -1.56
CA PRO A 299 37.93 44.22 -0.80
C PRO A 299 38.68 45.45 -0.26
N GLU A 300 38.59 45.63 1.06
CA GLU A 300 39.46 46.56 1.75
C GLU A 300 40.90 46.06 1.59
N PRO A 301 41.83 46.92 1.18
CA PRO A 301 43.23 46.54 1.13
C PRO A 301 43.75 46.22 2.54
N PRO A 302 44.77 45.36 2.68
CA PRO A 302 45.35 45.03 3.98
C PRO A 302 45.79 46.31 4.70
N ASN A 303 45.21 46.54 5.87
CA ASN A 303 45.54 47.61 6.80
C ASN A 303 46.83 47.21 7.54
N ASP A 304 47.98 47.69 7.08
CA ASP A 304 49.24 47.56 7.83
C ASP A 304 49.33 48.73 8.83
N GLU A 305 49.07 48.42 10.11
CA GLU A 305 49.35 49.31 11.24
C GLU A 305 50.87 49.52 11.38
N GLU A 306 51.38 50.65 10.90
CA GLU A 306 52.72 51.13 11.24
C GLU A 306 52.71 51.68 12.68
N LYS A 307 53.07 50.81 13.63
CA LYS A 307 53.34 51.16 15.02
C LYS A 307 54.62 51.99 15.11
N THR A 308 54.50 53.32 15.18
CA THR A 308 55.59 54.21 15.59
C THR A 308 55.68 54.26 17.13
N PRO A 309 56.88 54.17 17.73
CA PRO A 309 57.02 54.15 19.19
C PRO A 309 57.07 55.58 19.76
N LYS A 310 56.22 55.87 20.75
CA LYS A 310 56.41 56.97 21.70
C LYS A 310 56.51 56.37 23.10
N GLU A 311 57.72 56.30 23.63
CA GLU A 311 57.94 56.39 25.07
C GLU A 311 58.92 57.50 25.35
N SER A 312 58.52 58.32 26.31
CA SER A 312 59.13 59.55 26.79
C SER A 312 59.72 59.30 28.17
N ASN A 313 60.93 59.83 28.38
CA ASN A 313 61.54 60.29 29.64
C ASN A 313 61.85 59.31 30.80
N GLU A 314 63.16 59.21 31.10
CA GLU A 314 63.81 59.32 32.43
C GLU A 314 65.11 60.14 32.18
N GLU A 315 65.24 61.38 32.66
CA GLU A 315 65.81 61.85 33.94
C GLU A 315 67.14 62.61 33.70
N GLU A 316 67.12 63.94 33.85
CA GLU A 316 67.93 64.76 34.79
C GLU A 316 67.55 66.25 34.68
#